data_AF-A0A2G8K3F1-F1
#
_entry.id   AF-A0A2G8K3F1-F1
#
_cell.length_a   1.000
_cell.length_b   1.000
_cell.length_c   1.000
_cell.angle_alpha   90.00
_cell.angle_beta   90.00
_cell.angle_gamma   90.00
#
_symmetry.space_group_name_H-M   'P 1'
#
loop_
_entity.id
_entity.type
_entity.pdbx_description
1 polymer ?
#
loop_
_entity_poly.entity_id
_entity_poly.type
_entity_poly.pdbx_seq_one_letter_code
_entity_poly.pdbx_strand_id
1 'polypeptide(L)'
;MTLFSLINPDLPYPYALEIEERQGCRTVDVFKECIETGLLPKLSERYNQFHNESWKPLTKLFATSTKFQPTLRPSADQVLQELLNSHVKVQSLLVSQASVTDAVDEAYAKGDMSDPTEHSQQSLNACSFLSLLIADRATSSTDETLNLSAIMQDLILNFPKSTSKDLTKGTTV
;
A
#
# COMPACT_ATOMS: atom_id res chain seq x y z
N MET A 1 -3.12 -6.82 0.11
CA MET A 1 -3.32 -5.61 0.94
C MET A 1 -3.42 -4.36 0.08
N THR A 2 -2.37 -3.96 -0.63
CA THR A 2 -2.33 -2.70 -1.40
C THR A 2 -3.48 -2.54 -2.40
N LEU A 3 -3.72 -3.54 -3.25
CA LEU A 3 -4.83 -3.49 -4.21
C LEU A 3 -6.20 -3.37 -3.55
N PHE A 4 -6.40 -3.98 -2.37
CA PHE A 4 -7.65 -3.86 -1.62
C PHE A 4 -7.85 -2.42 -1.14
N SER A 5 -6.83 -1.81 -0.56
CA SER A 5 -6.88 -0.42 -0.08
C SER A 5 -7.09 0.59 -1.22
N LEU A 6 -6.54 0.30 -2.41
CA LEU A 6 -6.76 1.16 -3.59
C LEU A 6 -8.21 1.12 -4.07
N ILE A 7 -8.87 -0.04 -4.02
CA ILE A 7 -10.26 -0.18 -4.47
C ILE A 7 -11.28 0.03 -3.35
N ASN A 8 -10.89 0.06 -2.08
CA ASN A 8 -11.77 0.36 -0.93
C ASN A 8 -11.11 1.39 0.00
N PRO A 9 -11.02 2.65 -0.42
CA PRO A 9 -10.33 3.68 0.37
C PRO A 9 -11.08 4.07 1.67
N ASP A 10 -12.36 3.69 1.80
CA ASP A 10 -13.18 3.92 2.98
C ASP A 10 -13.05 2.82 4.04
N LEU A 11 -12.55 1.63 3.68
CA LEU A 11 -12.39 0.53 4.62
C LEU A 11 -10.99 0.56 5.26
N PRO A 12 -10.89 0.45 6.59
CA PRO A 12 -9.61 0.57 7.28
C PRO A 12 -8.68 -0.64 7.03
N TYR A 13 -9.24 -1.82 6.73
CA TYR A 13 -8.52 -3.05 6.47
C TYR A 13 -9.42 -4.08 5.76
N PRO A 14 -8.86 -5.13 5.10
CA PRO A 14 -9.67 -6.20 4.53
C PRO A 14 -10.42 -6.98 5.60
N TYR A 15 -11.61 -7.46 5.24
CA TYR A 15 -12.56 -8.14 6.13
C TYR A 15 -13.25 -7.26 7.18
N ALA A 16 -13.09 -5.93 7.13
CA ALA A 16 -13.73 -5.01 8.06
C ALA A 16 -15.26 -5.18 8.11
N LEU A 17 -15.90 -5.32 6.96
CA LEU A 17 -17.36 -5.50 6.85
C LEU A 17 -17.81 -6.83 7.46
N GLU A 18 -17.08 -7.91 7.22
CA GLU A 18 -17.37 -9.24 7.75
C GLU A 18 -17.21 -9.31 9.27
N ILE A 19 -16.29 -8.52 9.82
CA ILE A 19 -16.10 -8.37 11.26
C ILE A 19 -17.25 -7.55 11.86
N GLU A 20 -17.64 -6.46 11.21
CA GLU A 20 -18.77 -5.61 11.63
C GLU A 20 -20.10 -6.36 11.59
N GLU A 21 -20.33 -7.23 10.61
CA GLU A 21 -21.52 -8.08 10.51
C GLU A 21 -21.62 -9.12 11.62
N ARG A 22 -20.48 -9.62 12.11
CA ARG A 22 -20.39 -10.65 13.16
C ARG A 22 -20.13 -10.05 14.55
N GLN A 23 -20.94 -9.06 14.92
CA GLN A 23 -20.83 -8.37 16.21
C GLN A 23 -20.76 -9.36 17.38
N GLY A 24 -19.77 -9.19 18.26
CA GLY A 24 -19.57 -10.04 19.45
C GLY A 24 -18.62 -11.22 19.26
N CYS A 25 -18.21 -11.55 18.03
CA CYS A 25 -17.13 -12.50 17.78
C CYS A 25 -15.76 -11.82 17.95
N ARG A 26 -14.74 -12.59 18.35
CA ARG A 26 -13.37 -12.08 18.34
C ARG A 26 -12.93 -11.94 16.88
N THR A 27 -12.35 -10.80 16.54
CA THR A 27 -11.84 -10.48 15.20
C THR A 27 -10.97 -11.60 14.63
N VAL A 28 -10.12 -12.21 15.45
CA VAL A 28 -9.21 -13.30 15.06
C VAL A 28 -9.98 -14.55 14.59
N ASP A 29 -11.10 -14.87 15.23
CA ASP A 29 -11.88 -16.06 14.91
C ASP A 29 -12.59 -15.86 13.56
N VAL A 30 -13.09 -14.64 13.31
CA VAL A 30 -13.68 -14.26 12.01
C VAL A 30 -12.63 -14.35 10.89
N PHE A 31 -11.42 -13.84 11.11
CA PHE A 31 -10.34 -13.97 10.12
C PHE A 31 -9.99 -15.43 9.82
N LYS A 32 -9.88 -16.27 10.85
CA LYS A 32 -9.60 -17.71 10.67
C LYS A 32 -10.69 -18.38 9.83
N GLU A 33 -11.95 -18.14 10.17
CA GLU A 33 -13.09 -18.68 9.43
C GLU A 33 -13.03 -18.25 7.96
N CYS A 34 -12.81 -16.96 7.68
CA CYS A 34 -12.72 -16.46 6.31
C CYS A 34 -11.58 -17.12 5.52
N ILE A 35 -10.42 -17.34 6.14
CA ILE A 35 -9.29 -18.00 5.50
C ILE A 35 -9.58 -19.48 5.25
N GLU A 36 -10.11 -20.20 6.24
CA GLU A 36 -10.43 -21.62 6.16
C GLU A 36 -11.52 -21.92 5.13
N THR A 37 -12.51 -21.02 5.01
CA THR A 37 -13.62 -21.16 4.06
C THR A 37 -13.30 -20.66 2.66
N GLY A 38 -12.13 -20.07 2.44
CA GLY A 38 -11.80 -19.49 1.14
C GLY A 38 -12.59 -18.21 0.83
N LEU A 39 -13.09 -17.50 1.84
CA LEU A 39 -13.87 -16.28 1.66
C LEU A 39 -12.93 -15.09 1.39
N LEU A 40 -13.20 -14.35 0.31
CA LEU A 40 -12.48 -13.12 -0.01
C LEU A 40 -13.08 -11.91 0.72
N PRO A 41 -12.28 -10.88 1.00
CA PRO A 41 -12.78 -9.64 1.60
C PRO A 41 -13.91 -9.01 0.77
N LYS A 42 -14.99 -8.61 1.42
CA LYS A 42 -16.06 -7.82 0.82
C LYS A 42 -15.53 -6.44 0.38
N LEU A 43 -16.07 -5.97 -0.74
CA LEU A 43 -15.83 -4.62 -1.24
C LEU A 43 -16.92 -3.69 -0.72
N SER A 44 -16.58 -2.43 -0.49
CA SER A 44 -17.54 -1.41 -0.11
C SER A 44 -18.49 -1.10 -1.28
N GLU A 45 -19.79 -1.13 -1.01
CA GLU A 45 -20.82 -0.77 -2.01
C GLU A 45 -20.71 0.69 -2.44
N ARG A 46 -20.09 1.55 -1.61
CA ARG A 46 -19.90 2.98 -1.88
C ARG A 46 -19.16 3.25 -3.19
N TYR A 47 -18.27 2.35 -3.59
CA TYR A 47 -17.45 2.47 -4.79
C TYR A 47 -17.82 1.50 -5.91
N ASN A 48 -18.98 0.82 -5.79
CA ASN A 48 -19.38 -0.23 -6.73
C ASN A 48 -19.47 0.28 -8.19
N GLN A 49 -19.92 1.52 -8.40
CA GLN A 49 -19.90 2.12 -9.74
C GLN A 49 -18.47 2.22 -10.30
N PHE A 50 -17.52 2.70 -9.50
CA PHE A 50 -16.12 2.79 -9.91
C PHE A 50 -15.52 1.41 -10.17
N HIS A 51 -15.82 0.41 -9.32
CA HIS A 51 -15.36 -0.97 -9.52
C HIS A 51 -15.79 -1.56 -10.86
N ASN A 52 -16.98 -1.18 -11.35
CA ASN A 52 -17.54 -1.67 -12.61
C ASN A 52 -17.12 -0.82 -13.83
N GLU A 53 -16.65 0.40 -13.61
CA GLU A 53 -16.22 1.35 -14.64
C GLU A 53 -14.71 1.61 -14.57
N SER A 54 -14.30 2.76 -14.04
CA SER A 54 -12.93 3.29 -14.10
C SER A 54 -11.91 2.45 -13.33
N TRP A 55 -12.33 1.74 -12.28
CA TRP A 55 -11.46 0.87 -11.47
C TRP A 55 -11.55 -0.60 -11.87
N LYS A 56 -12.32 -0.95 -12.91
CA LYS A 56 -12.44 -2.33 -13.40
C LYS A 56 -11.09 -3.03 -13.61
N PRO A 57 -10.04 -2.38 -14.16
CA PRO A 57 -8.72 -3.02 -14.25
C PRO A 57 -8.12 -3.36 -12.87
N LEU A 58 -8.24 -2.44 -11.89
CA LEU A 58 -7.77 -2.65 -10.52
C LEU A 58 -8.56 -3.77 -9.82
N THR A 59 -9.89 -3.80 -10.00
CA THR A 59 -10.75 -4.87 -9.46
C THR A 59 -10.36 -6.24 -10.02
N LYS A 60 -10.07 -6.32 -11.33
CA LYS A 60 -9.63 -7.57 -11.97
C LYS A 60 -8.28 -8.04 -11.41
N LEU A 61 -7.33 -7.12 -11.27
CA LEU A 61 -6.02 -7.39 -10.66
C LEU A 61 -6.12 -7.82 -9.21
N PHE A 62 -7.02 -7.21 -8.44
CA PHE A 62 -7.30 -7.65 -7.08
C PHE A 62 -7.81 -9.10 -7.05
N ALA A 63 -8.74 -9.46 -7.94
CA ALA A 63 -9.28 -10.82 -8.01
C ALA A 63 -8.27 -11.89 -8.44
N THR A 64 -7.29 -11.56 -9.29
CA THR A 64 -6.19 -12.48 -9.66
C THR A 64 -5.13 -12.57 -8.56
N SER A 65 -4.84 -11.45 -7.89
CA SER A 65 -3.84 -11.39 -6.82
C SER A 65 -4.29 -12.03 -5.51
N THR A 66 -5.59 -12.21 -5.31
CA THR A 66 -6.17 -12.81 -4.10
C THR A 66 -6.56 -14.28 -4.23
N LYS A 67 -6.16 -14.97 -5.30
CA LYS A 67 -6.40 -16.42 -5.44
C LYS A 67 -5.80 -17.18 -4.27
N PHE A 68 -6.57 -18.08 -3.63
CA PHE A 68 -6.08 -18.84 -2.48
C PHE A 68 -4.84 -19.65 -2.79
N GLN A 69 -4.80 -20.31 -3.96
CA GLN A 69 -3.62 -21.01 -4.43
C GLN A 69 -2.50 -20.02 -4.81
N PRO A 70 -1.34 -20.04 -4.12
CA PRO A 70 -0.27 -19.05 -4.36
C PRO A 70 0.30 -19.09 -5.78
N THR A 71 0.36 -20.27 -6.41
CA THR A 71 0.90 -20.44 -7.77
C THR A 71 0.02 -19.82 -8.86
N LEU A 72 -1.22 -19.44 -8.54
CA LEU A 72 -2.12 -18.76 -9.47
C LEU A 72 -2.05 -17.23 -9.33
N ARG A 73 -1.32 -16.72 -8.34
CA ARG A 73 -1.17 -15.28 -8.12
C ARG A 73 -0.09 -14.75 -9.06
N PRO A 74 -0.32 -13.60 -9.72
CA PRO A 74 0.71 -12.94 -10.51
C PRO A 74 1.85 -12.44 -9.61
N SER A 75 3.06 -12.36 -10.17
CA SER A 75 4.17 -11.65 -9.53
C SER A 75 3.92 -10.14 -9.48
N ALA A 76 4.64 -9.43 -8.60
CA ALA A 76 4.55 -7.98 -8.53
C ALA A 76 4.85 -7.30 -9.89
N ASP A 77 5.83 -7.81 -10.63
CA ASP A 77 6.17 -7.32 -11.97
C ASP A 77 5.01 -7.51 -12.96
N GLN A 78 4.35 -8.67 -12.91
CA GLN A 78 3.18 -8.94 -13.75
C GLN A 78 2.02 -8.00 -13.43
N VAL A 79 1.77 -7.74 -12.14
CA VAL A 79 0.76 -6.77 -11.69
C VAL A 79 1.09 -5.36 -12.20
N LEU A 80 2.35 -4.93 -12.10
CA LEU A 80 2.79 -3.62 -12.58
C LEU A 80 2.61 -3.48 -14.10
N GLN A 81 3.01 -4.48 -14.87
CA GLN A 81 2.84 -4.48 -16.32
C GLN A 81 1.36 -4.41 -16.71
N GLU A 82 0.49 -5.17 -16.04
CA GLU A 82 -0.95 -5.12 -16.27
C GLU A 82 -1.55 -3.74 -15.94
N LEU A 83 -1.07 -3.06 -14.89
CA LEU A 83 -1.50 -1.70 -14.55
C LEU A 83 -1.12 -0.67 -15.62
N LEU A 84 0.12 -0.72 -16.09
CA LEU A 84 0.63 0.17 -17.13
C LEU A 84 -0.12 -0.05 -18.45
N ASN A 85 -0.36 -1.30 -18.82
CA ASN A 85 -1.11 -1.67 -20.03
C ASN A 85 -2.59 -1.29 -19.95
N SER A 86 -3.15 -1.18 -18.74
CA SER A 86 -4.54 -0.77 -18.51
C SER A 86 -4.73 0.74 -18.52
N HIS A 87 -3.72 1.52 -18.93
CA HIS A 87 -3.72 2.98 -18.94
C HIS A 87 -4.03 3.63 -17.58
N VAL A 88 -3.76 2.90 -16.48
CA VAL A 88 -3.81 3.51 -15.16
C VAL A 88 -2.65 4.51 -15.09
N LYS A 89 -2.96 5.78 -14.83
CA LYS A 89 -1.92 6.81 -14.67
C LYS A 89 -1.12 6.52 -13.39
N VAL A 90 0.04 5.91 -13.57
CA VAL A 90 1.01 5.71 -12.48
C VAL A 90 1.88 6.96 -12.39
N GLN A 91 1.72 7.72 -11.31
CA GLN A 91 2.61 8.83 -11.00
C GLN A 91 3.63 8.39 -9.96
N SER A 92 4.92 8.60 -10.26
CA SER A 92 5.96 8.42 -9.26
C SER A 92 5.82 9.52 -8.21
N LEU A 93 5.46 9.13 -6.99
CA LEU A 93 5.44 10.06 -5.86
C LEU A 93 6.87 10.22 -5.33
N LEU A 94 7.28 11.48 -5.11
CA LEU A 94 8.53 11.75 -4.41
C LEU A 94 8.36 11.31 -2.96
N VAL A 95 9.39 10.64 -2.45
CA VAL A 95 9.43 10.18 -1.06
C VAL A 95 10.43 11.03 -0.31
N SER A 96 9.95 11.98 0.48
CA SER A 96 10.79 12.74 1.41
C SER A 96 10.30 12.55 2.83
N GLN A 97 11.16 12.03 3.72
CA GLN A 97 10.94 12.08 5.17
C GLN A 97 11.22 13.48 5.74
N ALA A 98 11.92 14.34 4.99
CA ALA A 98 12.48 15.60 5.49
C ALA A 98 11.63 16.83 5.13
N SER A 99 10.74 16.74 4.14
CA SER A 99 10.27 17.95 3.45
C SER A 99 9.22 18.78 4.17
N VAL A 100 8.58 18.32 5.24
CA VAL A 100 7.60 19.16 5.94
C VAL A 100 8.23 19.88 7.12
N THR A 101 9.04 19.23 7.96
CA THR A 101 9.73 19.95 9.03
C THR A 101 10.78 20.91 8.47
N ASP A 102 11.59 20.48 7.50
CA ASP A 102 12.68 21.33 7.01
C ASP A 102 12.17 22.49 6.15
N ALA A 103 11.12 22.27 5.33
CA ALA A 103 10.54 23.35 4.53
C ALA A 103 9.66 24.29 5.37
N VAL A 104 8.98 23.79 6.41
CA VAL A 104 8.25 24.64 7.37
C VAL A 104 9.23 25.43 8.22
N ASP A 105 10.31 24.82 8.73
CA ASP A 105 11.36 25.52 9.49
C ASP A 105 12.06 26.58 8.63
N GLU A 106 12.36 26.27 7.35
CA GLU A 106 12.98 27.23 6.44
C GLU A 106 12.02 28.37 6.05
N ALA A 107 10.72 28.08 5.85
CA ALA A 107 9.70 29.10 5.60
C ALA A 107 9.46 29.99 6.84
N TYR A 108 9.44 29.39 8.04
CA TYR A 108 9.34 30.10 9.31
C TYR A 108 10.57 30.99 9.57
N ALA A 109 11.77 30.49 9.24
CA ALA A 109 13.01 31.26 9.32
C ALA A 109 13.07 32.42 8.30
N LYS A 110 12.37 32.31 7.16
CA LYS A 110 12.25 33.37 6.15
C LYS A 110 11.05 34.29 6.36
N GLY A 111 10.21 34.03 7.36
CA GLY A 111 9.03 34.86 7.70
C GLY A 111 7.87 34.73 6.72
N ASP A 112 7.84 33.69 5.88
CA ASP A 112 6.79 33.45 4.90
C ASP A 112 5.72 32.55 5.51
N MET A 113 4.56 33.15 5.83
CA MET A 113 3.39 32.44 6.39
C MET A 113 2.45 32.06 5.25
N SER A 114 2.95 31.35 4.24
CA SER A 114 2.10 30.71 3.24
C SER A 114 1.46 29.46 3.85
N ASP A 115 0.19 29.22 3.54
CA ASP A 115 -0.63 28.15 4.12
C ASP A 115 0.05 26.76 3.91
N PRO A 116 0.37 26.00 4.98
CA PRO A 116 1.21 24.78 4.91
C PRO A 116 0.55 23.59 4.19
N THR A 117 -0.64 23.81 3.63
CA THR A 117 -1.53 22.80 3.07
C THR A 117 -0.97 22.18 1.79
N GLU A 118 -0.26 22.94 0.95
CA GLU A 118 0.33 22.42 -0.30
C GLU A 118 1.61 21.58 -0.06
N HIS A 119 2.39 21.89 0.98
CA HIS A 119 3.60 21.11 1.32
C HIS A 119 3.31 19.84 2.12
N SER A 120 2.14 19.75 2.77
CA SER A 120 1.76 18.59 3.59
C SER A 120 1.65 17.28 2.81
N GLN A 121 1.22 17.33 1.54
CA GLN A 121 0.97 16.12 0.74
C GLN A 121 2.25 15.34 0.39
N GLN A 122 3.41 16.00 0.36
CA GLN A 122 4.67 15.37 -0.04
C GLN A 122 5.30 14.53 1.07
N SER A 123 5.03 14.84 2.35
CA SER A 123 5.55 14.08 3.51
C SER A 123 4.72 12.85 3.88
N LEU A 124 3.43 12.82 3.50
CA LEU A 124 2.50 11.74 3.88
C LEU A 124 2.89 10.38 3.29
N ASN A 125 3.63 10.38 2.18
CA ASN A 125 3.95 9.15 1.47
C ASN A 125 5.08 8.35 2.14
N ALA A 126 5.96 9.00 2.92
CA ALA A 126 7.14 8.34 3.48
C ALA A 126 6.78 7.16 4.39
N CYS A 127 5.77 7.31 5.26
CA CYS A 127 5.27 6.24 6.11
C CYS A 127 4.61 5.11 5.31
N SER A 128 3.93 5.43 4.21
CA SER A 128 3.32 4.44 3.32
C SER A 128 4.38 3.60 2.60
N PHE A 129 5.41 4.24 2.04
CA PHE A 129 6.52 3.55 1.40
C PHE A 129 7.33 2.71 2.39
N LEU A 130 7.58 3.22 3.60
CA LEU A 130 8.23 2.46 4.66
C LEU A 130 7.42 1.21 5.03
N SER A 131 6.09 1.34 5.16
CA SER A 131 5.20 0.21 5.44
C SER A 131 5.23 -0.85 4.34
N LEU A 132 5.30 -0.43 3.07
CA LEU A 132 5.44 -1.34 1.92
C LEU A 132 6.78 -2.08 1.94
N LEU A 133 7.88 -1.40 2.23
CA LEU A 133 9.21 -2.01 2.32
C LEU A 133 9.31 -3.01 3.49
N ILE A 134 8.69 -2.70 4.63
CA ILE A 134 8.60 -3.63 5.76
C ILE A 134 7.81 -4.87 5.34
N ALA A 135 6.67 -4.69 4.68
CA ALA A 135 5.85 -5.80 4.21
C ALA A 135 6.61 -6.69 3.21
N ASP A 136 7.31 -6.09 2.24
CA ASP A 136 8.09 -6.82 1.23
C ASP A 136 9.22 -7.67 1.86
N ARG A 137 9.98 -7.07 2.79
CA ARG A 137 11.04 -7.77 3.55
C ARG A 137 10.47 -8.89 4.42
N ALA A 138 9.32 -8.66 5.06
CA ALA A 138 8.65 -9.67 5.88
C ALA A 138 8.13 -10.84 5.03
N THR A 139 7.60 -10.59 3.84
CA THR A 139 7.13 -11.67 2.94
C THR A 139 8.27 -12.41 2.25
N SER A 140 9.42 -11.76 2.07
CA SER A 140 10.60 -12.35 1.42
C SER A 140 11.47 -13.17 2.37
N SER A 141 11.34 -13.00 3.68
CA SER A 141 12.11 -13.78 4.65
C SER A 141 11.45 -15.15 4.86
N THR A 142 12.18 -16.23 4.54
CA THR A 142 11.76 -17.62 4.79
C THR A 142 12.06 -18.11 6.21
N ASP A 143 12.57 -17.23 7.09
CA ASP A 143 12.95 -17.59 8.46
C ASP A 143 11.74 -17.61 9.40
N GLU A 144 11.61 -18.68 10.20
CA GLU A 144 10.54 -18.87 11.19
C GLU A 144 10.60 -17.84 12.35
N THR A 145 11.74 -17.18 12.56
CA THR A 145 11.92 -16.13 13.57
C THR A 145 12.17 -14.79 12.92
N LEU A 146 11.11 -14.22 12.36
CA LEU A 146 11.12 -12.92 11.71
C LEU A 146 11.43 -11.81 12.74
N ASN A 147 12.68 -11.33 12.78
CA ASN A 147 13.07 -10.24 13.66
C ASN A 147 12.61 -8.90 13.07
N LEU A 148 11.31 -8.62 13.23
CA LEU A 148 10.66 -7.42 12.72
C LEU A 148 11.34 -6.13 13.22
N SER A 149 11.82 -6.14 14.47
CA SER A 149 12.53 -5.00 15.07
C SER A 149 13.81 -4.65 14.30
N ALA A 150 14.63 -5.65 13.96
CA ALA A 150 15.85 -5.43 13.19
C ALA A 150 15.56 -4.94 11.77
N ILE A 151 14.53 -5.50 11.12
CA ILE A 151 14.08 -5.08 9.78
C ILE A 151 13.59 -3.63 9.79
N MET A 152 12.76 -3.27 10.77
CA MET A 152 12.25 -1.91 10.92
C MET A 152 13.39 -0.92 11.18
N GLN A 153 14.33 -1.26 12.05
CA GLN A 153 15.46 -0.38 12.37
C GLN A 153 16.37 -0.15 11.16
N ASP A 154 16.67 -1.21 10.39
CA ASP A 154 17.43 -1.10 9.13
C ASP A 154 16.71 -0.19 8.13
N LEU A 155 15.41 -0.42 7.89
CA LEU A 155 14.63 0.33 6.93
C LEU A 155 14.48 1.80 7.34
N ILE A 156 14.21 2.10 8.61
CA ILE A 156 14.07 3.49 9.08
C ILE A 156 15.39 4.26 8.91
N LEU A 157 16.53 3.64 9.24
CA LEU A 157 17.84 4.30 9.19
C LEU A 157 18.38 4.47 7.76
N ASN A 158 18.00 3.59 6.84
CA ASN A 158 18.53 3.57 5.48
C ASN A 158 17.56 4.12 4.42
N PHE A 159 16.34 4.47 4.79
CA PHE A 159 15.39 5.15 3.90
C PHE A 159 15.67 6.66 3.83
N PRO A 160 15.60 7.33 2.66
CA PRO A 160 15.23 6.84 1.33
C PRO A 160 16.43 6.39 0.46
N LYS A 161 17.63 6.20 1.01
CA LYS A 161 18.82 5.78 0.24
C LYS A 161 18.63 4.41 -0.43
N SER A 162 17.76 3.57 0.12
CA SER A 162 17.35 2.28 -0.45
C SER A 162 16.40 2.41 -1.65
N THR A 163 15.58 3.46 -1.76
CA THR A 163 14.63 3.64 -2.87
C THR A 163 15.23 4.34 -4.09
N SER A 164 16.26 5.18 -3.92
CA SER A 164 16.87 5.91 -5.06
C SER A 164 17.77 5.07 -5.96
N LYS A 165 18.31 3.95 -5.46
CA LYS A 165 19.23 3.10 -6.23
C LYS A 165 18.57 2.20 -7.27
N ASP A 166 17.27 1.92 -7.15
CA ASP A 166 16.56 1.00 -8.06
C ASP A 166 15.71 1.70 -9.13
N LEU A 167 15.35 2.98 -8.95
CA LEU A 167 14.61 3.74 -9.97
C LEU A 167 15.47 4.16 -11.18
N THR A 168 16.80 4.18 -11.05
CA THR A 168 17.70 4.60 -12.15
C THR A 168 18.01 3.49 -13.16
N LYS A 169 17.57 2.25 -12.92
CA LYS A 169 17.77 1.14 -13.88
C LYS A 169 16.60 0.90 -14.84
N GLY A 170 15.49 1.62 -14.69
CA GLY A 170 14.25 1.39 -15.46
C GLY A 170 13.95 2.39 -16.57
N THR A 171 14.75 3.44 -16.77
CA THR A 171 14.46 4.49 -17.77
C THR A 171 15.52 4.50 -18.85
N THR A 172 15.48 3.52 -19.74
CA THR A 172 15.97 3.66 -21.12
C THR A 172 14.94 3.04 -22.05
N VAL A 173 14.04 3.90 -22.54
CA VAL A 173 13.43 3.78 -23.87
C VAL A 173 13.49 5.17 -24.48
#